data_AF-A0A1H3BUI3-F1
#
_entry.id   AF-A0A1H3BUI3-F1
#
_cell.length_a   1.000
_cell.length_b   1.000
_cell.length_c   1.000
_cell.angle_alpha   90.00
_cell.angle_beta   90.00
_cell.angle_gamma   90.00
#
_symmetry.space_group_name_H-M   'P 1'
#
loop_
_entity.id
_entity.type
_entity.pdbx_description
1 polymer ?
#
loop_
_entity_poly.entity_id
_entity_poly.type
_entity_poly.pdbx_seq_one_letter_code
_entity_poly.pdbx_strand_id
1 'polypeptide(L)'
;MAKNYAKEQRRLEKAREKEREHQAAQAPVVPIIGSANAVTTPPPRHNRTPPMPCQPLRATPEQARARFALERIQTLRNAWADQIKEQKEFNSHASAMPFMIRANGLGQTAAFYRSKADKPAYQKLYQLLGDWLAKSEQPFAGTADLLEAITQSDQDAYLAAQIEALLFLDWVKKLASAFLAREDQVDAAEGVAS
;
A
#
# COMPACT_ATOMS: atom_id res chain seq x y z
N MET A 1 -5.98 9.50 49.72
CA MET A 1 -5.60 9.24 48.31
C MET A 1 -6.82 9.05 47.40
N ALA A 2 -7.77 8.14 47.69
CA ALA A 2 -8.89 7.83 46.78
C ALA A 2 -9.88 8.98 46.47
N LYS A 3 -10.11 9.91 47.41
CA LYS A 3 -11.07 11.02 47.23
C LYS A 3 -10.64 12.05 46.17
N ASN A 4 -9.33 12.21 45.93
CA ASN A 4 -8.82 13.13 44.91
C ASN A 4 -8.96 12.56 43.50
N TYR A 5 -8.83 11.24 43.35
CA TYR A 5 -8.96 10.56 42.06
C TYR A 5 -10.38 10.65 41.50
N ALA A 6 -11.40 10.46 42.36
CA ALA A 6 -12.80 10.59 41.96
C ALA A 6 -13.19 12.02 41.53
N LYS A 7 -12.54 13.04 42.11
CA LYS A 7 -12.77 14.45 41.73
C LYS A 7 -12.16 14.78 40.38
N GLU A 8 -10.99 14.20 40.08
CA GLU A 8 -10.29 14.40 38.81
C GLU A 8 -11.02 13.72 37.64
N GLN A 9 -11.54 12.51 37.85
CA GLN A 9 -12.33 11.80 36.84
C GLN A 9 -13.60 12.57 36.44
N ARG A 10 -14.32 13.16 37.42
CA ARG A 10 -15.48 14.02 37.12
C ARG A 10 -15.12 15.30 36.37
N ARG A 11 -13.91 15.84 36.56
CA ARG A 11 -13.42 17.01 35.82
C ARG A 11 -13.11 16.65 34.37
N LEU A 12 -12.47 15.50 34.15
CA LEU A 12 -12.14 15.01 32.81
C LEU A 12 -13.40 14.63 32.02
N GLU A 13 -14.39 14.04 32.68
CA GLU A 13 -15.67 13.69 32.05
C GLU A 13 -16.45 14.94 31.61
N LYS A 14 -16.50 15.98 32.46
CA LYS A 14 -17.08 17.29 32.09
C LYS A 14 -16.35 17.98 30.96
N ALA A 15 -15.03 17.83 30.86
CA ALA A 15 -14.25 18.39 29.76
C ALA A 15 -14.59 17.71 28.41
N ARG A 16 -14.72 16.37 28.42
CA ARG A 16 -15.11 15.58 27.23
C ARG A 16 -16.55 15.85 26.79
N GLU A 17 -17.47 16.06 27.73
CA GLU A 17 -18.85 16.43 27.42
C GLU A 17 -18.92 17.79 26.72
N LYS A 18 -18.14 18.77 27.20
CA LYS A 18 -18.05 20.10 26.59
C LYS A 18 -17.43 20.08 25.19
N GLU A 19 -16.48 19.18 24.92
CA GLU A 19 -15.94 18.95 23.58
C GLU A 19 -16.96 18.32 22.64
N ARG A 20 -17.77 17.36 23.11
CA ARG A 20 -18.87 16.77 22.31
C ARG A 20 -19.95 17.80 21.96
N GLU A 21 -20.28 18.71 22.89
CA GLU A 21 -21.19 19.82 22.61
C GLU A 21 -20.63 20.78 21.54
N HIS A 22 -19.32 21.09 21.58
CA HIS A 22 -18.69 21.93 20.56
C HIS A 22 -18.65 21.26 19.18
N GLN A 23 -18.50 19.93 19.14
CA GLN A 23 -18.39 19.18 17.89
C GLN A 23 -19.77 18.91 17.25
N ALA A 24 -20.85 18.87 18.04
CA ALA A 24 -22.22 18.76 17.54
C ALA A 24 -22.76 20.05 16.89
N ALA A 25 -22.11 21.19 17.11
CA ALA A 25 -22.52 22.49 16.53
C ALA A 25 -22.02 22.74 15.10
N GLN A 26 -21.24 21.82 14.51
CA GLN A 26 -20.79 21.88 13.11
C GLN A 26 -21.30 20.68 12.31
N ALA A 27 -22.60 20.66 12.03
CA ALA A 27 -23.18 19.79 11.02
C ALA A 27 -23.73 20.65 9.86
N PRO A 28 -23.30 20.46 8.61
CA PRO A 28 -23.87 21.20 7.48
C PRO A 28 -25.28 20.71 7.16
N VAL A 29 -26.25 21.64 7.19
CA VAL A 29 -27.62 21.46 6.74
C VAL A 29 -27.65 21.50 5.21
N VAL A 30 -28.07 20.41 4.57
CA VAL A 30 -28.30 20.37 3.12
C VAL A 30 -29.77 20.74 2.84
N PRO A 31 -30.06 21.70 1.95
CA PRO A 31 -31.44 22.05 1.63
C PRO A 31 -32.04 21.03 0.66
N ILE A 32 -33.23 20.52 1.01
CA ILE A 32 -34.13 19.77 0.13
C ILE A 32 -34.99 20.80 -0.61
N ILE A 33 -34.82 20.89 -1.93
CA ILE A 33 -35.73 21.65 -2.81
C ILE A 33 -36.43 20.63 -3.71
N GLY A 34 -37.77 20.70 -3.70
CA GLY A 34 -38.66 19.73 -4.30
C GLY A 34 -38.98 19.93 -5.78
N SER A 35 -39.55 18.85 -6.32
CA SER A 35 -40.74 18.76 -7.18
C SER A 35 -40.86 19.65 -8.42
N ALA A 36 -40.92 19.02 -9.60
CA ALA A 36 -41.96 19.26 -10.60
C ALA A 36 -41.92 18.18 -11.70
N ASN A 37 -43.07 17.57 -11.97
CA ASN A 37 -43.34 16.75 -13.15
C ASN A 37 -43.43 17.64 -14.40
N ALA A 38 -42.88 17.20 -15.54
CA ALA A 38 -43.37 17.58 -16.86
C ALA A 38 -43.03 16.50 -17.90
N VAL A 39 -44.07 15.83 -18.39
CA VAL A 39 -44.11 15.14 -19.69
C VAL A 39 -43.83 16.14 -20.80
N THR A 40 -43.02 15.81 -21.82
CA THR A 40 -43.16 16.21 -23.25
C THR A 40 -42.01 15.62 -24.12
N THR A 41 -42.41 14.89 -25.17
CA THR A 41 -41.76 14.39 -26.42
C THR A 41 -40.25 14.51 -26.71
N PRO A 42 -39.63 13.55 -27.45
CA PRO A 42 -38.22 13.59 -27.83
C PRO A 42 -37.95 14.42 -29.11
N PRO A 43 -36.94 15.30 -29.13
CA PRO A 43 -36.45 15.98 -30.34
C PRO A 43 -35.28 15.21 -31.02
N PRO A 44 -34.94 15.54 -32.29
CA PRO A 44 -34.13 14.68 -33.18
C PRO A 44 -32.63 14.65 -32.84
N ARG A 45 -31.98 13.53 -33.20
CA ARG A 45 -30.59 13.15 -32.86
C ARG A 45 -29.50 13.99 -33.54
N HIS A 46 -29.42 15.29 -33.35
CA HIS A 46 -28.24 16.03 -33.82
C HIS A 46 -27.82 17.10 -32.82
N ASN A 47 -27.03 16.70 -31.81
CA ASN A 47 -25.85 17.42 -31.33
C ASN A 47 -25.21 16.67 -30.17
N ARG A 48 -23.95 16.26 -30.34
CA ARG A 48 -23.13 15.60 -29.31
C ARG A 48 -22.88 16.62 -28.19
N THR A 49 -23.51 16.44 -27.04
CA THR A 49 -22.99 17.01 -25.81
C THR A 49 -21.59 16.45 -25.56
N PRO A 50 -20.59 17.28 -25.19
CA PRO A 50 -19.31 16.75 -24.75
C PRO A 50 -19.56 15.85 -23.52
N PRO A 51 -18.84 14.71 -23.39
CA PRO A 51 -18.98 13.88 -22.21
C PRO A 51 -18.68 14.72 -20.97
N MET A 52 -19.50 14.51 -19.93
CA MET A 52 -19.33 15.08 -18.59
C MET A 52 -17.84 15.03 -18.19
N PRO A 53 -17.32 16.02 -17.43
CA PRO A 53 -15.97 15.92 -16.90
C PRO A 53 -15.86 14.60 -16.15
N CYS A 54 -15.01 13.69 -16.64
CA CYS A 54 -14.71 12.43 -15.99
C CYS A 54 -14.27 12.76 -14.56
N GLN A 55 -15.16 12.53 -13.59
CA GLN A 55 -14.76 12.56 -12.19
C GLN A 55 -13.58 11.59 -12.05
N PRO A 56 -12.47 11.96 -11.39
CA PRO A 56 -11.32 11.08 -11.31
C PRO A 56 -11.76 9.78 -10.63
N LEU A 57 -11.69 8.68 -11.37
CA LEU A 57 -11.97 7.33 -10.87
C LEU A 57 -11.13 7.11 -9.61
N ARG A 58 -11.78 6.92 -8.46
CA ARG A 58 -11.09 6.42 -7.26
C ARG A 58 -10.45 5.08 -7.63
N ALA A 59 -9.13 4.98 -7.52
CA ALA A 59 -8.42 3.75 -7.81
C ALA A 59 -8.80 2.66 -6.80
N THR A 60 -8.96 1.44 -7.28
CA THR A 60 -9.12 0.26 -6.39
C THR A 60 -7.82 0.01 -5.62
N PRO A 61 -7.89 -0.60 -4.41
CA PRO A 61 -6.68 -0.98 -3.67
C PRO A 61 -5.72 -1.86 -4.49
N GLU A 62 -6.25 -2.76 -5.31
CA GLU A 62 -5.48 -3.61 -6.23
C GLU A 62 -4.74 -2.78 -7.28
N GLN A 63 -5.41 -1.79 -7.88
CA GLN A 63 -4.77 -0.86 -8.82
C GLN A 63 -3.68 -0.02 -8.13
N ALA A 64 -3.88 0.39 -6.87
CA ALA A 64 -2.88 1.14 -6.11
C ALA A 64 -1.62 0.29 -5.84
N ARG A 65 -1.80 -0.98 -5.42
CA ARG A 65 -0.70 -1.95 -5.23
C ARG A 65 0.06 -2.19 -6.54
N ALA A 66 -0.67 -2.51 -7.60
CA ALA A 66 -0.09 -2.78 -8.92
C ALA A 66 0.69 -1.58 -9.45
N ARG A 67 0.14 -0.36 -9.33
CA ARG A 67 0.79 0.87 -9.76
C ARG A 67 2.10 1.11 -9.00
N PHE A 68 2.07 1.00 -7.67
CA PHE A 68 3.27 1.20 -6.87
C PHE A 68 4.33 0.14 -7.16
N ALA A 69 3.95 -1.13 -7.22
CA ALA A 69 4.88 -2.21 -7.55
C ALA A 69 5.50 -2.02 -8.94
N LEU A 70 4.69 -1.65 -9.95
CA LEU A 70 5.15 -1.43 -11.32
C LEU A 70 6.20 -0.31 -11.39
N GLU A 71 5.91 0.84 -10.78
CA GLU A 71 6.82 2.00 -10.76
C GLU A 71 8.18 1.64 -10.15
N ARG A 72 8.17 0.93 -9.01
CA ARG A 72 9.39 0.53 -8.31
C ARG A 72 10.18 -0.50 -9.11
N ILE A 73 9.51 -1.48 -9.71
CA ILE A 73 10.18 -2.52 -10.52
C ILE A 73 10.75 -1.95 -11.81
N GLN A 74 10.07 -1.02 -12.47
CA GLN A 74 10.61 -0.34 -13.65
C GLN A 74 11.84 0.51 -13.30
N THR A 75 11.82 1.19 -12.15
CA THR A 75 12.98 1.94 -11.65
C THR A 75 14.15 1.00 -11.37
N LEU A 76 13.90 -0.15 -10.74
CA LEU A 76 14.92 -1.17 -10.51
C LEU A 76 15.47 -1.75 -11.81
N ARG A 77 14.62 -2.06 -12.79
CA ARG A 77 15.03 -2.53 -14.12
C ARG A 77 16.00 -1.56 -14.78
N ASN A 78 15.69 -0.26 -14.73
CA ASN A 78 16.53 0.77 -15.33
C ASN A 78 17.85 0.92 -14.57
N ALA A 79 17.82 0.88 -13.23
CA ALA A 79 19.01 0.97 -12.39
C ALA A 79 19.94 -0.25 -12.53
N TRP A 80 19.39 -1.41 -12.85
CA TRP A 80 20.09 -2.69 -12.97
C TRP A 80 20.19 -3.19 -14.41
N ALA A 81 20.13 -2.32 -15.41
CA ALA A 81 20.13 -2.71 -16.82
C ALA A 81 21.25 -3.72 -17.17
N ASP A 82 22.46 -3.49 -16.66
CA ASP A 82 23.64 -4.35 -16.87
C ASP A 82 23.87 -5.37 -15.74
N GLN A 83 23.06 -5.32 -14.68
CA GLN A 83 23.19 -6.10 -13.45
C GLN A 83 22.23 -7.29 -13.45
N ILE A 84 22.41 -8.20 -14.41
CA ILE A 84 21.54 -9.37 -14.61
C ILE A 84 21.51 -10.28 -13.37
N LYS A 85 22.62 -10.41 -12.67
CA LYS A 85 22.71 -11.25 -11.46
C LYS A 85 21.81 -10.72 -10.36
N GLU A 86 21.82 -9.41 -10.13
CA GLU A 86 21.02 -8.72 -9.13
C GLU A 86 19.53 -8.79 -9.48
N GLN A 87 19.18 -8.70 -10.76
CA GLN A 87 17.82 -8.92 -11.25
C GLN A 87 17.32 -10.34 -10.95
N LYS A 88 18.13 -11.37 -11.27
CA LYS A 88 17.80 -12.78 -10.99
C LYS A 88 17.64 -13.04 -9.49
N GLU A 89 18.57 -12.55 -8.67
CA GLU A 89 18.54 -12.70 -7.20
C GLU A 89 17.32 -11.98 -6.61
N PHE A 90 17.00 -10.77 -7.06
CA PHE A 90 15.78 -10.05 -6.63
C PHE A 90 14.52 -10.83 -6.97
N ASN A 91 14.42 -11.38 -8.19
CA ASN A 91 13.25 -12.13 -8.65
C ASN A 91 13.02 -13.40 -7.81
N SER A 92 14.09 -14.15 -7.54
CA SER A 92 14.09 -15.33 -6.68
C SER A 92 13.58 -14.97 -5.27
N HIS A 93 14.12 -13.90 -4.67
CA HIS A 93 13.69 -13.48 -3.34
C HIS A 93 12.30 -12.86 -3.28
N ALA A 94 11.87 -12.11 -4.29
CA ALA A 94 10.51 -11.60 -4.38
C ALA A 94 9.47 -12.74 -4.45
N SER A 95 9.85 -13.85 -5.10
CA SER A 95 9.01 -15.06 -5.16
C SER A 95 8.99 -15.84 -3.84
N ALA A 96 10.10 -15.86 -3.09
CA ALA A 96 10.22 -16.57 -1.82
C ALA A 96 9.61 -15.82 -0.62
N MET A 97 9.69 -14.50 -0.59
CA MET A 97 9.29 -13.67 0.57
C MET A 97 7.84 -13.92 1.04
N PRO A 98 6.81 -14.03 0.18
CA PRO A 98 5.44 -14.32 0.63
C PRO A 98 5.31 -15.61 1.42
N PHE A 99 6.06 -16.65 1.04
CA PHE A 99 6.10 -17.90 1.77
C PHE A 99 6.78 -17.73 3.14
N MET A 100 7.92 -17.02 3.18
CA MET A 100 8.63 -16.74 4.43
C MET A 100 7.76 -15.98 5.45
N ILE A 101 6.98 -14.99 5.00
CA ILE A 101 6.05 -14.26 5.86
C ILE A 101 4.98 -15.19 6.44
N ARG A 102 4.44 -16.12 5.63
CA ARG A 102 3.44 -17.08 6.11
C ARG A 102 4.03 -18.08 7.10
N ALA A 103 5.26 -18.53 6.88
CA ALA A 103 5.90 -19.56 7.71
C ALA A 103 6.45 -18.99 9.03
N ASN A 104 7.10 -17.82 8.98
CA ASN A 104 7.89 -17.27 10.09
C ASN A 104 7.31 -15.96 10.65
N GLY A 105 6.33 -15.35 9.97
CA GLY A 105 5.78 -14.05 10.29
C GLY A 105 6.52 -12.89 9.62
N LEU A 106 5.86 -11.71 9.64
CA LEU A 106 6.39 -10.47 9.04
C LEU A 106 7.67 -10.01 9.73
N GLY A 107 7.71 -10.00 11.08
CA GLY A 107 8.86 -9.52 11.86
C GLY A 107 10.15 -10.30 11.60
N GLN A 108 10.11 -11.63 11.68
CA GLN A 108 11.29 -12.48 11.46
C GLN A 108 11.78 -12.37 10.01
N THR A 109 10.85 -12.31 9.06
CA THR A 109 11.20 -12.11 7.64
C THR A 109 11.86 -10.75 7.43
N ALA A 110 11.30 -9.67 7.96
CA ALA A 110 11.91 -8.33 7.88
C ALA A 110 13.31 -8.30 8.48
N ALA A 111 13.51 -8.94 9.63
CA ALA A 111 14.83 -9.04 10.29
C ALA A 111 15.84 -9.83 9.43
N PHE A 112 15.42 -10.93 8.82
CA PHE A 112 16.25 -11.71 7.91
C PHE A 112 16.73 -10.87 6.72
N TYR A 113 15.82 -10.16 6.03
CA TYR A 113 16.20 -9.31 4.91
C TYR A 113 17.09 -8.13 5.33
N ARG A 114 16.86 -7.58 6.53
CA ARG A 114 17.74 -6.54 7.09
C ARG A 114 19.15 -7.08 7.39
N SER A 115 19.27 -8.31 7.86
CA SER A 115 20.55 -8.97 8.18
C SER A 115 21.42 -9.24 6.95
N LYS A 116 20.79 -9.31 5.76
CA LYS A 116 21.42 -9.57 4.45
C LYS A 116 21.46 -8.32 3.57
N ALA A 117 21.32 -7.13 4.16
CA ALA A 117 21.29 -5.87 3.44
C ALA A 117 22.64 -5.46 2.83
N ASP A 118 23.71 -6.25 3.04
CA ASP A 118 24.97 -6.16 2.29
C ASP A 118 24.77 -6.48 0.80
N LYS A 119 23.73 -7.26 0.48
CA LYS A 119 23.33 -7.58 -0.89
C LYS A 119 22.27 -6.59 -1.40
N PRO A 120 22.45 -6.03 -2.61
CA PRO A 120 21.55 -5.02 -3.15
C PRO A 120 20.12 -5.53 -3.33
N ALA A 121 19.93 -6.77 -3.78
CA ALA A 121 18.62 -7.36 -3.98
C ALA A 121 17.80 -7.45 -2.66
N TYR A 122 18.44 -7.89 -1.57
CA TYR A 122 17.81 -8.02 -0.26
C TYR A 122 17.46 -6.65 0.32
N GLN A 123 18.40 -5.71 0.24
CA GLN A 123 18.20 -4.34 0.71
C GLN A 123 17.03 -3.68 -0.04
N LYS A 124 16.98 -3.81 -1.37
CA LYS A 124 15.90 -3.24 -2.19
C LYS A 124 14.55 -3.86 -1.88
N LEU A 125 14.48 -5.17 -1.63
CA LEU A 125 13.22 -5.82 -1.29
C LEU A 125 12.72 -5.42 0.11
N TYR A 126 13.63 -5.29 1.09
CA TYR A 126 13.29 -4.74 2.42
C TYR A 126 12.77 -3.30 2.32
N GLN A 127 13.48 -2.44 1.60
CA GLN A 127 13.06 -1.05 1.36
C GLN A 127 11.72 -0.99 0.65
N LEU A 128 11.52 -1.78 -0.41
CA LEU A 128 10.28 -1.81 -1.17
C LEU A 128 9.06 -2.15 -0.29
N LEU A 129 9.20 -3.15 0.59
CA LEU A 129 8.14 -3.54 1.51
C LEU A 129 7.90 -2.48 2.58
N GLY A 130 8.96 -1.92 3.15
CA GLY A 130 8.89 -0.83 4.13
C GLY A 130 8.21 0.41 3.54
N ASP A 131 8.64 0.85 2.36
CA ASP A 131 8.08 2.00 1.64
C ASP A 131 6.59 1.83 1.36
N TRP A 132 6.15 0.60 1.03
CA TRP A 132 4.72 0.32 0.82
C TRP A 132 3.94 0.44 2.13
N LEU A 133 4.39 -0.24 3.19
CA LEU A 133 3.68 -0.25 4.47
C LEU A 133 3.73 1.09 5.22
N ALA A 134 4.72 1.94 4.92
CA ALA A 134 4.85 3.28 5.48
C ALA A 134 4.04 4.35 4.72
N LYS A 135 3.40 4.00 3.60
CA LYS A 135 2.60 4.93 2.81
C LYS A 135 1.39 5.45 3.60
N SER A 136 0.91 6.63 3.23
CA SER A 136 -0.37 7.15 3.76
C SER A 136 -1.49 6.13 3.55
N GLU A 137 -2.35 5.97 4.56
CA GLU A 137 -3.43 4.97 4.66
C GLU A 137 -2.98 3.51 4.92
N GLN A 138 -1.68 3.27 5.16
CA GLN A 138 -1.16 1.94 5.49
C GLN A 138 -0.89 1.77 7.00
N PRO A 139 -0.80 0.53 7.51
CA PRO A 139 -0.70 0.26 8.95
C PRO A 139 0.52 0.89 9.64
N PHE A 140 1.61 1.14 8.91
CA PHE A 140 2.84 1.74 9.43
C PHE A 140 3.06 3.17 8.94
N ALA A 141 1.97 3.88 8.60
CA ALA A 141 2.03 5.24 8.11
C ALA A 141 2.83 6.16 9.06
N GLY A 142 3.86 6.82 8.51
CA GLY A 142 4.68 7.79 9.24
C GLY A 142 5.91 7.21 9.94
N THR A 143 6.16 5.90 9.87
CA THR A 143 7.38 5.29 10.41
C THR A 143 8.49 5.22 9.35
N ALA A 144 9.74 5.48 9.76
CA ALA A 144 10.88 5.51 8.84
C ALA A 144 11.48 4.13 8.56
N ASP A 145 11.44 3.20 9.54
CA ASP A 145 11.98 1.85 9.40
C ASP A 145 10.93 0.78 9.68
N LEU A 146 10.94 -0.28 8.87
CA LEU A 146 9.97 -1.37 8.95
C LEU A 146 10.06 -2.15 10.27
N LEU A 147 11.27 -2.41 10.78
CA LEU A 147 11.42 -3.15 12.05
C LEU A 147 10.99 -2.30 13.25
N GLU A 148 11.30 -1.01 13.22
CA GLU A 148 10.77 -0.08 14.22
C GLU A 148 9.23 -0.09 14.22
N ALA A 149 8.60 0.01 13.05
CA ALA A 149 7.14 -0.01 12.93
C ALA A 149 6.52 -1.30 13.49
N ILE A 150 7.10 -2.44 13.15
CA ILE A 150 6.65 -3.75 13.63
C ILE A 150 6.72 -3.85 15.16
N THR A 151 7.80 -3.34 15.77
CA THR A 151 8.00 -3.44 17.22
C THR A 151 7.17 -2.45 18.04
N GLN A 152 6.73 -1.35 17.43
CA GLN A 152 5.93 -0.31 18.08
C GLN A 152 4.42 -0.45 17.81
N SER A 153 4.02 -1.27 16.84
CA SER A 153 2.61 -1.50 16.47
C SER A 153 1.85 -2.37 17.48
N ASP A 154 0.53 -2.17 17.56
CA ASP A 154 -0.36 -3.08 18.25
C ASP A 154 -0.66 -4.34 17.41
N GLN A 155 -1.37 -5.29 18.02
CA GLN A 155 -1.68 -6.58 17.38
C GLN A 155 -2.52 -6.43 16.12
N ASP A 156 -3.49 -5.52 16.10
CA ASP A 156 -4.40 -5.32 14.98
C ASP A 156 -3.66 -4.70 13.78
N ALA A 157 -2.84 -3.68 14.03
CA ALA A 157 -1.97 -3.07 13.04
C ALA A 157 -0.94 -4.07 12.49
N TYR A 158 -0.36 -4.91 13.34
CA TYR A 158 0.57 -5.96 12.89
C TYR A 158 -0.11 -6.98 11.95
N LEU A 159 -1.32 -7.44 12.29
CA LEU A 159 -2.07 -8.37 11.45
C LEU A 159 -2.49 -7.73 10.13
N ALA A 160 -2.96 -6.47 10.17
CA ALA A 160 -3.27 -5.70 8.98
C ALA A 160 -2.04 -5.54 8.08
N ALA A 161 -0.88 -5.20 8.65
CA ALA A 161 0.38 -5.09 7.91
C ALA A 161 0.80 -6.41 7.28
N GLN A 162 0.63 -7.53 7.99
CA GLN A 162 0.97 -8.84 7.45
C GLN A 162 0.07 -9.24 6.28
N ILE A 163 -1.24 -8.99 6.36
CA ILE A 163 -2.18 -9.24 5.25
C ILE A 163 -1.83 -8.36 4.06
N GLU A 164 -1.62 -7.06 4.30
CA GLU A 164 -1.32 -6.10 3.24
C GLU A 164 0.03 -6.40 2.56
N ALA A 165 1.05 -6.78 3.33
CA ALA A 165 2.34 -7.22 2.81
C ALA A 165 2.19 -8.40 1.84
N LEU A 166 1.37 -9.40 2.19
CA LEU A 166 1.13 -10.56 1.33
C LEU A 166 0.40 -10.18 0.03
N LEU A 167 -0.60 -9.30 0.10
CA LEU A 167 -1.34 -8.81 -1.08
C LEU A 167 -0.44 -7.99 -2.01
N PHE A 168 0.43 -7.15 -1.43
CA PHE A 168 1.38 -6.35 -2.19
C PHE A 168 2.46 -7.21 -2.85
N LEU A 169 3.06 -8.14 -2.11
CA LEU A 169 4.13 -8.99 -2.65
C LEU A 169 3.64 -9.94 -3.75
N ASP A 170 2.35 -10.28 -3.79
CA ASP A 170 1.76 -11.02 -4.92
C ASP A 170 1.84 -10.23 -6.24
N TRP A 171 1.72 -8.90 -6.19
CA TRP A 171 1.97 -8.04 -7.35
C TRP A 171 3.46 -7.92 -7.66
N VAL A 172 4.30 -7.75 -6.63
CA VAL A 172 5.76 -7.61 -6.79
C VAL A 172 6.34 -8.85 -7.49
N LYS A 173 5.99 -10.06 -7.06
CA LYS A 173 6.52 -11.29 -7.68
C LYS A 173 6.12 -11.42 -9.16
N LYS A 174 4.86 -11.08 -9.50
CA LYS A 174 4.33 -11.17 -10.88
C LYS A 174 5.04 -10.17 -11.79
N LEU A 175 5.21 -8.94 -11.33
CA LEU A 175 5.84 -7.87 -12.09
C LEU A 175 7.36 -8.07 -12.16
N ALA A 176 8.01 -8.56 -11.11
CA ALA A 176 9.43 -8.90 -11.14
C ALA A 176 9.69 -10.00 -12.18
N SER A 177 8.86 -11.04 -12.20
CA SER A 177 8.90 -12.10 -13.22
C SER A 177 8.71 -11.59 -14.64
N ALA A 178 7.91 -10.54 -14.84
CA ALA A 178 7.63 -9.97 -16.16
C ALA A 178 8.71 -9.00 -16.68
N PHE A 179 9.35 -8.23 -15.79
CA PHE A 179 10.23 -7.12 -16.18
C PHE A 179 11.72 -7.31 -15.86
N LEU A 180 12.06 -8.26 -14.97
CA LEU A 180 13.43 -8.54 -14.56
C LEU A 180 13.87 -9.92 -15.09
N ALA A 181 15.18 -10.08 -15.26
CA ALA A 181 15.77 -11.37 -15.63
C ALA A 181 15.39 -12.49 -14.63
N ARG A 182 15.27 -13.71 -15.16
CA ARG A 182 14.92 -14.92 -14.40
C ARG A 182 16.03 -15.95 -14.47
N GLU A 183 16.14 -16.81 -13.45
CA GLU A 183 17.13 -17.91 -13.44
C GLU A 183 16.89 -18.92 -14.56
N ASP A 184 15.62 -19.14 -14.92
CA ASP A 184 15.17 -20.11 -15.92
C ASP A 184 15.19 -19.59 -17.37
N GLN A 185 15.54 -18.32 -17.60
CA GLN A 185 15.91 -17.86 -18.94
C GLN A 185 17.34 -18.35 -19.23
N VAL A 186 17.40 -19.52 -19.88
CA VAL A 186 18.61 -20.02 -20.52
C VAL A 186 19.07 -18.97 -21.52
N ASP A 187 20.36 -18.60 -21.47
CA ASP A 187 21.00 -17.67 -22.40
C ASP A 187 20.92 -18.22 -23.83
N ALA A 188 19.78 -18.04 -24.50
CA ALA A 188 19.52 -18.47 -25.86
C ALA A 188 20.33 -17.67 -26.91
N ALA A 189 21.34 -16.91 -26.48
CA ALA A 189 22.15 -16.03 -27.31
C ALA A 189 23.56 -16.58 -27.62
N GLU A 190 24.02 -17.68 -27.02
CA GLU A 190 25.36 -18.26 -27.29
C GLU A 190 25.36 -19.53 -28.17
N GLY A 191 24.26 -19.84 -28.86
CA GLY A 191 24.10 -21.09 -29.63
C GLY A 191 24.13 -20.99 -31.16
N VAL A 192 24.40 -19.82 -31.76
CA VAL A 192 24.35 -19.63 -33.23
C VAL A 192 25.69 -19.09 -33.75
N ALA A 193 26.79 -19.79 -33.45
CA ALA A 193 28.06 -19.60 -34.13
C ALA A 193 28.96 -20.83 -33.96
N SER A 194 28.72 -21.86 -34.76
CA SER A 194 29.73 -22.85 -35.16
C SER A 194 29.32 -23.48 -36.48
#